data_AF-A0A426ZGL6-F1
#
_entry.id   AF-A0A426ZGL6-F1
#
_cell.length_a   1.000
_cell.length_b   1.000
_cell.length_c   1.000
_cell.angle_alpha   90.00
_cell.angle_beta   90.00
_cell.angle_gamma   90.00
#
_symmetry.space_group_name_H-M   'P 1'
#
loop_
_entity.id
_entity.type
_entity.pdbx_description
1 polymer ?
#
loop_
_entity_poly.entity_id
_entity_poly.type
_entity_poly.pdbx_seq_one_letter_code
_entity_poly.pdbx_strand_id
1 'polypeptide(L)'
;KRFLMGETLKGDSYLDIEAELSLADKKKRDLRAEDATEEAEKLAMKELGIKRTIDSVLIGYAKGKITCFFGDLDIIVPVDMVVNAMMATMATHAKQQAQFIYHMGSSVRKPVTYATVEHCVFRYFLTNPRVGRDGSVMQLKRLRFIKSMVGFRVFMTLRYKLPLEVSPYTHIFTNLPYAF
;
A
#
# COMPACT_ATOMS: atom_id res chain seq x y z
N LYS A 1 15.49 -25.66 -7.14
CA LYS A 1 14.04 -26.00 -7.10
C LYS A 1 13.37 -25.27 -8.27
N ARG A 2 12.53 -25.93 -9.07
CA ARG A 2 11.66 -25.23 -10.03
C ARG A 2 10.46 -24.70 -9.25
N PHE A 3 10.13 -23.43 -9.41
CA PHE A 3 8.92 -22.84 -8.84
C PHE A 3 7.77 -23.05 -9.81
N LEU A 4 6.62 -23.47 -9.29
CA LEU A 4 5.38 -23.44 -10.06
C LEU A 4 4.88 -21.99 -10.14
N MET A 5 4.06 -21.70 -11.14
CA MET A 5 3.48 -20.36 -11.28
C MET A 5 2.65 -20.01 -10.04
N GLY A 6 2.92 -18.85 -9.45
CA GLY A 6 2.31 -18.39 -8.19
C GLY A 6 2.94 -18.94 -6.91
N GLU A 7 3.88 -19.89 -6.99
CA GLU A 7 4.62 -20.37 -5.82
C GLU A 7 5.67 -19.34 -5.39
N THR A 8 5.69 -18.99 -4.10
CA THR A 8 6.69 -18.08 -3.54
C THR A 8 7.79 -18.82 -2.79
N LEU A 9 8.87 -18.12 -2.46
CA LEU A 9 9.96 -18.66 -1.64
C LEU A 9 9.49 -19.10 -0.24
N LYS A 10 8.49 -18.40 0.30
CA LYS A 10 7.85 -18.73 1.58
C LYS A 10 6.65 -19.61 1.25
N GLY A 11 6.83 -20.94 1.37
CA GLY A 11 5.86 -21.93 0.86
C GLY A 11 4.45 -21.89 1.47
N ASP A 12 4.20 -20.99 2.42
CA ASP A 12 2.91 -20.66 3.02
C ASP A 12 2.19 -19.50 2.32
N SER A 13 2.81 -18.86 1.31
CA SER A 13 2.24 -17.72 0.59
C SER A 13 2.21 -17.93 -0.92
N TYR A 14 1.13 -17.46 -1.55
CA TYR A 14 0.85 -17.59 -2.99
C TYR A 14 0.79 -16.22 -3.64
N LEU A 15 1.51 -16.04 -4.75
CA LEU A 15 1.47 -14.83 -5.54
C LEU A 15 0.44 -15.00 -6.65
N ASP A 16 -0.72 -14.34 -6.48
CA ASP A 16 -1.79 -14.39 -7.47
C ASP A 16 -1.59 -13.33 -8.56
N ILE A 17 -0.74 -13.69 -9.53
CA ILE A 17 -0.44 -12.83 -10.69
C ILE A 17 -1.71 -12.60 -11.54
N GLU A 18 -2.59 -13.58 -11.59
CA GLU A 18 -3.82 -13.52 -12.38
C GLU A 18 -4.83 -12.55 -11.77
N ALA A 19 -4.95 -12.50 -10.44
CA ALA A 19 -5.75 -11.49 -9.76
C ALA A 19 -5.28 -10.06 -10.05
N GLU A 20 -3.96 -9.81 -10.07
CA GLU A 20 -3.43 -8.47 -10.37
C GLU A 20 -3.60 -8.09 -11.85
N LEU A 21 -3.41 -9.04 -12.77
CA LEU A 21 -3.66 -8.81 -14.21
C LEU A 21 -5.15 -8.55 -14.47
N SER A 22 -6.02 -9.39 -13.93
CA SER A 22 -7.47 -9.26 -14.10
C SER A 22 -8.02 -7.96 -13.52
N LEU A 23 -7.44 -7.47 -12.41
CA LEU A 23 -7.75 -6.16 -11.87
C LEU A 23 -7.41 -5.03 -12.86
N ALA A 24 -6.19 -5.04 -13.39
CA ALA A 24 -5.75 -4.01 -14.34
C ALA A 24 -6.59 -4.04 -15.62
N ASP A 25 -6.89 -5.23 -16.13
CA ASP A 25 -7.71 -5.41 -17.33
C ASP A 25 -9.17 -5.07 -17.10
N LYS A 26 -9.72 -5.38 -15.93
CA LYS A 26 -11.06 -4.93 -15.53
C LYS A 26 -11.10 -3.40 -15.50
N LYS A 27 -10.13 -2.74 -14.84
CA LYS A 27 -10.09 -1.29 -14.76
C LYS A 27 -10.01 -0.65 -16.16
N LYS A 28 -9.21 -1.21 -17.07
CA LYS A 28 -9.16 -0.78 -18.47
C LYS A 28 -10.48 -1.01 -19.22
N ARG A 29 -11.15 -2.14 -19.01
CA ARG A 29 -12.45 -2.44 -19.63
C ARG A 29 -13.52 -1.46 -19.17
N ASP A 30 -13.56 -1.16 -17.87
CA ASP A 30 -14.51 -0.21 -17.30
C ASP A 30 -14.30 1.19 -17.92
N LEU A 31 -13.06 1.65 -18.05
CA LEU A 31 -12.73 2.94 -18.69
C LEU A 31 -13.12 2.99 -20.18
N ARG A 32 -12.93 1.87 -20.91
CA ARG A 32 -13.38 1.75 -22.30
C ARG A 32 -14.89 1.75 -22.45
N ALA A 33 -15.62 1.16 -21.50
CA ALA A 33 -17.09 1.17 -21.50
C ALA A 33 -17.66 2.58 -21.24
N GLU A 34 -16.86 3.48 -20.66
CA GLU A 34 -17.22 4.87 -20.36
C GLU A 34 -16.75 5.87 -21.44
N ASP A 35 -16.22 5.40 -22.58
CA ASP A 35 -15.58 6.24 -23.62
C ASP A 35 -14.57 7.26 -23.02
N ALA A 36 -13.79 6.82 -22.03
CA ALA A 36 -12.86 7.68 -21.31
C ALA A 36 -11.77 8.25 -22.23
N THR A 37 -11.39 9.50 -21.99
CA THR A 37 -10.26 10.13 -22.69
C THR A 37 -8.93 9.50 -22.29
N GLU A 38 -7.92 9.59 -23.16
CA GLU A 38 -6.56 9.07 -22.88
C GLU A 38 -5.98 9.61 -21.57
N GLU A 39 -6.23 10.89 -21.27
CA GLU A 39 -5.80 11.51 -20.01
C GLU A 39 -6.53 10.94 -18.79
N ALA A 40 -7.83 10.67 -18.91
CA ALA A 40 -8.60 10.01 -17.85
C ALA A 40 -8.13 8.56 -17.63
N GLU A 41 -7.80 7.83 -18.70
CA GLU A 41 -7.22 6.49 -18.60
C GLU A 41 -5.88 6.53 -17.86
N LYS A 42 -4.99 7.44 -18.25
CA LYS A 42 -3.67 7.60 -17.61
C LYS A 42 -3.79 7.96 -16.14
N LEU A 43 -4.70 8.86 -15.79
CA LEU A 43 -4.97 9.24 -14.40
C LEU A 43 -5.51 8.05 -13.60
N ALA A 44 -6.47 7.31 -14.14
CA ALA A 44 -7.06 6.16 -13.48
C ALA A 44 -6.04 5.03 -13.25
N MET A 45 -5.16 4.76 -14.22
CA MET A 45 -4.08 3.78 -14.07
C MET A 45 -3.03 4.24 -13.06
N LYS A 46 -2.72 5.55 -13.01
CA LYS A 46 -1.85 6.13 -11.98
C LYS A 46 -2.45 5.98 -10.58
N GLU A 47 -3.74 6.28 -10.41
CA GLU A 47 -4.42 6.10 -9.12
C GLU A 47 -4.48 4.64 -8.69
N LEU A 48 -4.71 3.71 -9.63
CA LEU A 48 -4.68 2.28 -9.35
C LEU A 48 -3.31 1.87 -8.80
N GLY A 49 -2.22 2.34 -9.40
CA GLY A 49 -0.86 2.11 -8.91
C GLY A 49 -0.63 2.68 -7.51
N ILE A 50 -1.04 3.94 -7.25
CA ILE A 50 -0.88 4.60 -5.94
C ILE A 50 -1.65 3.85 -4.84
N LYS A 51 -2.81 3.26 -5.14
CA LYS A 51 -3.57 2.45 -4.17
C LYS A 51 -2.85 1.16 -3.78
N ARG A 52 -1.94 0.67 -4.62
CA ARG A 52 -1.16 -0.56 -4.42
C ARG A 52 0.17 -0.30 -3.73
N THR A 53 0.63 0.96 -3.69
CA THR A 53 1.84 1.36 -2.97
C THR A 53 1.52 1.84 -1.55
N ILE A 54 2.57 1.99 -0.74
CA ILE A 54 2.47 2.53 0.62
C ILE A 54 2.24 4.05 0.64
N ASP A 55 2.22 4.73 -0.51
CA ASP A 55 2.12 6.18 -0.60
C ASP A 55 0.86 6.72 0.06
N SER A 56 -0.26 5.99 -0.09
CA SER A 56 -1.54 6.32 0.57
C SER A 56 -1.42 6.31 2.10
N VAL A 57 -0.69 5.33 2.65
CA VAL A 57 -0.40 5.20 4.09
C VAL A 57 0.50 6.34 4.55
N LEU A 58 1.56 6.64 3.79
CA LEU A 58 2.48 7.75 4.08
C LEU A 58 1.77 9.10 4.07
N ILE A 59 0.88 9.35 3.11
CA ILE A 59 0.10 10.59 3.03
C ILE A 59 -0.85 10.70 4.23
N GLY A 60 -1.55 9.62 4.58
CA GLY A 60 -2.45 9.62 5.74
C GLY A 60 -1.71 9.81 7.06
N TYR A 61 -0.53 9.20 7.18
CA TYR A 61 0.38 9.39 8.32
C TYR A 61 0.89 10.83 8.41
N ALA A 62 1.34 11.40 7.30
CA ALA A 62 1.80 12.77 7.20
C ALA A 62 0.70 13.82 7.40
N LYS A 63 -0.58 13.41 7.37
CA LYS A 63 -1.75 14.21 7.74
C LYS A 63 -2.26 13.89 9.16
N GLY A 64 -1.59 13.01 9.91
CA GLY A 64 -1.95 12.64 11.28
C GLY A 64 -3.23 11.81 11.36
N LYS A 65 -3.79 11.39 10.22
CA LYS A 65 -5.03 10.62 10.12
C LYS A 65 -4.81 9.13 10.37
N ILE A 66 -3.59 8.64 10.13
CA ILE A 66 -3.21 7.25 10.33
C ILE A 66 -2.27 7.16 11.54
N THR A 67 -2.68 6.41 12.55
CA THR A 67 -1.90 6.20 13.80
C THR A 67 -1.50 4.75 14.04
N CYS A 68 -2.03 3.82 13.25
CA CYS A 68 -1.63 2.42 13.20
C CYS A 68 -1.75 1.86 11.78
N PHE A 69 -0.98 0.82 11.48
CA PHE A 69 -1.08 0.07 10.23
C PHE A 69 -0.90 -1.42 10.47
N PHE A 70 -1.67 -2.24 9.74
CA PHE A 70 -1.50 -3.69 9.71
C PHE A 70 -0.54 -4.06 8.58
N GLY A 71 0.51 -4.82 8.89
CA GLY A 71 1.42 -5.33 7.88
C GLY A 71 2.45 -6.29 8.47
N ASP A 72 2.62 -7.44 7.81
CA ASP A 72 3.74 -8.35 8.02
C ASP A 72 4.77 -8.11 6.89
N LEU A 73 5.59 -7.06 7.07
CA LEU A 73 6.38 -6.43 6.01
C LEU A 73 7.88 -6.62 6.25
N ASP A 74 8.31 -7.84 6.52
CA ASP A 74 9.73 -8.11 6.77
C ASP A 74 10.60 -7.93 5.52
N ILE A 75 10.01 -7.85 4.32
CA ILE A 75 10.73 -7.63 3.06
C ILE A 75 10.10 -6.48 2.28
N ILE A 76 10.81 -5.35 2.22
CA ILE A 76 10.53 -4.25 1.29
C ILE A 76 11.58 -4.29 0.18
N VAL A 77 11.16 -4.13 -1.07
CA VAL A 77 12.05 -3.98 -2.22
C VAL A 77 11.95 -2.54 -2.72
N PRO A 78 13.03 -1.75 -2.64
CA PRO A 78 13.07 -0.41 -3.22
C PRO A 78 12.76 -0.42 -4.73
N VAL A 79 12.01 0.57 -5.21
CA VAL A 79 11.55 0.64 -6.60
C VAL A 79 12.73 0.73 -7.58
N ASP A 80 13.77 1.48 -7.23
CA ASP A 80 15.00 1.60 -8.03
C ASP A 80 15.70 0.26 -8.24
N MET A 81 15.71 -0.62 -7.23
CA MET A 81 16.25 -1.98 -7.39
C MET A 81 15.42 -2.80 -8.37
N VAL A 82 14.09 -2.69 -8.31
CA VAL A 82 13.19 -3.38 -9.25
C VAL A 82 13.42 -2.90 -10.68
N VAL A 83 13.49 -1.59 -10.90
CA VAL A 83 13.70 -1.01 -12.24
C VAL A 83 15.07 -1.42 -12.79
N ASN A 84 16.14 -1.30 -12.00
CA ASN A 84 17.49 -1.64 -12.44
C ASN A 84 17.61 -3.12 -12.82
N ALA A 85 17.05 -4.01 -12.01
CA ALA A 85 17.07 -5.43 -12.31
C ALA A 85 16.17 -5.79 -13.50
N MET A 86 15.01 -5.13 -13.67
CA MET A 86 14.19 -5.29 -14.87
C MET A 86 14.99 -4.92 -16.13
N MET A 87 15.65 -3.76 -16.15
CA MET A 87 16.50 -3.37 -17.29
C MET A 87 17.64 -4.36 -17.54
N ALA A 88 18.31 -4.81 -16.48
CA ALA A 88 19.39 -5.79 -16.58
C ALA A 88 18.89 -7.13 -17.15
N THR A 89 17.78 -7.66 -16.63
CA THR A 89 17.19 -8.92 -17.12
C THR A 89 16.80 -8.82 -18.60
N MET A 90 16.17 -7.72 -19.01
CA MET A 90 15.84 -7.45 -20.41
C MET A 90 17.09 -7.43 -21.30
N ALA A 91 18.16 -6.76 -20.87
CA ALA A 91 19.41 -6.73 -21.61
C ALA A 91 20.07 -8.12 -21.72
N THR A 92 20.08 -8.90 -20.63
CA THR A 92 20.68 -10.24 -20.62
C THR A 92 19.95 -11.25 -21.51
N HIS A 93 18.63 -11.11 -21.64
CA HIS A 93 17.80 -12.04 -22.39
C HIS A 93 17.30 -11.48 -23.72
N ALA A 94 17.85 -10.36 -24.20
CA ALA A 94 17.39 -9.66 -25.38
C ALA A 94 17.29 -10.53 -26.65
N LYS A 95 18.03 -11.66 -26.71
CA LYS A 95 18.06 -12.59 -27.85
C LYS A 95 17.48 -13.98 -27.56
N GLN A 96 16.91 -14.21 -26.38
CA GLN A 96 16.37 -15.51 -25.98
C GLN A 96 14.84 -15.51 -26.05
N GLN A 97 14.27 -16.59 -26.60
CA GLN A 97 12.80 -16.79 -26.68
C GLN A 97 12.22 -17.52 -25.45
N ALA A 98 13.04 -17.82 -24.44
CA ALA A 98 12.61 -18.51 -23.24
C ALA A 98 12.04 -17.55 -22.20
N GLN A 99 11.08 -18.03 -21.40
CA GLN A 99 10.56 -17.30 -20.24
C GLN A 99 11.47 -17.53 -19.02
N PHE A 100 11.79 -16.44 -18.32
CA PHE A 100 12.62 -16.46 -17.12
C PHE A 100 11.87 -15.86 -15.94
N ILE A 101 11.96 -16.51 -14.78
CA ILE A 101 11.40 -16.02 -13.52
C ILE A 101 12.54 -15.56 -12.62
N TYR A 102 12.50 -14.29 -12.23
CA TYR A 102 13.49 -13.66 -11.35
C TYR A 102 12.85 -13.30 -10.02
N HIS A 103 13.38 -13.88 -8.94
CA HIS A 103 13.04 -13.43 -7.59
C HIS A 103 13.88 -12.23 -7.23
N MET A 104 13.20 -11.16 -6.82
CA MET A 104 13.85 -9.96 -6.29
C MET A 104 13.50 -9.76 -4.83
N GLY A 105 14.50 -9.38 -4.05
CA GLY A 105 14.37 -9.03 -2.65
C GLY A 105 15.39 -7.95 -2.31
N SER A 106 15.17 -7.27 -1.20
CA SER A 106 16.27 -6.53 -0.58
C SER A 106 17.34 -7.52 -0.09
N SER A 107 18.59 -7.07 -0.03
CA SER A 107 19.75 -7.90 0.29
C SER A 107 19.52 -8.76 1.53
N VAL A 108 19.91 -10.04 1.51
CA VAL A 108 19.88 -10.90 2.70
C VAL A 108 20.82 -10.39 3.80
N ARG A 109 21.92 -9.73 3.42
CA ARG A 109 22.90 -9.17 4.37
C ARG A 109 22.46 -7.85 4.99
N LYS A 110 21.68 -7.06 4.24
CA LYS A 110 21.13 -5.76 4.67
C LYS A 110 19.72 -5.59 4.11
N PRO A 111 18.74 -6.32 4.67
CA PRO A 111 17.37 -6.21 4.18
C PRO A 111 16.86 -4.80 4.49
N VAL A 112 16.16 -4.23 3.51
CA VAL A 112 15.37 -3.03 3.75
C VAL A 112 14.11 -3.51 4.44
N THR A 113 14.09 -3.35 5.74
CA THR A 113 12.95 -3.74 6.57
C THR A 113 11.98 -2.58 6.70
N TYR A 114 10.75 -2.91 7.05
CA TYR A 114 9.76 -1.91 7.41
C TYR A 114 10.22 -1.00 8.56
N ALA A 115 10.92 -1.53 9.57
CA ALA A 115 11.44 -0.74 10.68
C ALA A 115 12.40 0.36 10.19
N THR A 116 13.21 0.07 9.17
CA THR A 116 14.08 1.07 8.53
C THR A 116 13.26 2.14 7.82
N VAL A 117 12.22 1.76 7.07
CA VAL A 117 11.34 2.72 6.37
C VAL A 117 10.58 3.60 7.37
N GLU A 118 9.97 3.00 8.39
CA GLU A 118 9.30 3.69 9.49
C GLU A 118 10.20 4.73 10.14
N HIS A 119 11.43 4.32 10.51
CA HIS A 119 12.39 5.20 11.15
C HIS A 119 12.78 6.37 10.24
N CYS A 120 13.02 6.11 8.95
CA CYS A 120 13.30 7.16 7.97
C CYS A 120 12.13 8.13 7.81
N VAL A 121 10.90 7.62 7.68
CA VAL A 121 9.68 8.42 7.52
C VAL A 121 9.39 9.25 8.78
N PHE A 122 9.48 8.64 9.96
CA PHE A 122 9.31 9.33 11.23
C PHE A 122 10.34 10.45 11.39
N ARG A 123 11.63 10.17 11.15
CA ARG A 123 12.69 11.17 11.23
C ARG A 123 12.48 12.31 10.23
N TYR A 124 12.10 12.01 8.99
CA TYR A 124 11.84 13.02 7.96
C TYR A 124 10.74 14.01 8.38
N PHE A 125 9.61 13.50 8.89
CA PHE A 125 8.50 14.35 9.33
C PHE A 125 8.73 15.02 10.68
N LEU A 126 9.64 14.49 11.51
CA LEU A 126 10.09 15.16 12.72
C LEU A 126 10.94 16.40 12.39
N THR A 127 11.83 16.30 11.39
CA THR A 127 12.66 17.43 10.95
C THR A 127 11.95 18.37 9.97
N ASN A 128 10.90 17.89 9.29
CA ASN A 128 10.07 18.67 8.37
C ASN A 128 8.58 18.54 8.77
N PRO A 129 8.16 19.12 9.90
CA PRO A 129 6.78 19.02 10.34
C PRO A 129 5.82 19.60 9.30
N ARG A 130 4.75 18.88 8.99
CA ARG A 130 3.70 19.45 8.15
C ARG A 130 2.87 20.45 8.95
N VAL A 131 2.72 21.63 8.37
CA VAL A 131 1.85 22.68 8.87
C VAL A 131 0.47 22.50 8.24
N GLY A 132 -0.56 22.45 9.09
CA GLY A 132 -1.94 22.41 8.66
C GLY A 132 -2.34 23.70 7.92
N ARG A 133 -3.51 23.67 7.27
CA ARG A 133 -4.07 24.87 6.61
C ARG A 133 -4.36 26.00 7.62
N ASP A 134 -4.48 25.65 8.89
CA ASP A 134 -4.71 26.52 10.04
C ASP A 134 -3.42 27.04 10.69
N GLY A 135 -2.25 26.73 10.12
CA GLY A 135 -0.95 27.11 10.70
C GLY A 135 -0.50 26.21 11.85
N SER A 136 -1.27 25.18 12.24
CA SER A 136 -0.90 24.28 13.32
C SER A 136 0.22 23.33 12.89
N VAL A 137 1.24 23.17 13.73
CA VAL A 137 2.27 22.15 13.52
C VAL A 137 1.72 20.82 14.01
N MET A 138 1.64 19.85 13.10
CA MET A 138 1.04 18.57 13.42
C MET A 138 1.93 17.76 14.38
N GLN A 139 1.39 17.35 15.52
CA GLN A 139 2.09 16.48 16.47
C GLN A 139 2.25 15.08 15.87
N LEU A 140 3.45 14.78 15.38
CA LEU A 140 3.77 13.48 14.81
C LEU A 140 3.95 12.43 15.92
N LYS A 141 3.16 11.37 15.87
CA LYS A 141 3.33 10.20 16.74
C LYS A 141 3.88 9.05 15.93
N ARG A 142 4.76 8.26 16.53
CA ARG A 142 5.31 7.07 15.89
C ARG A 142 4.19 6.12 15.48
N LEU A 143 4.23 5.63 14.24
CA LEU A 143 3.20 4.76 13.70
C LEU A 143 3.24 3.40 14.42
N ARG A 144 2.09 2.88 14.87
CA ARG A 144 2.02 1.56 15.52
C ARG A 144 1.78 0.45 14.51
N PHE A 145 2.65 -0.55 14.50
CA PHE A 145 2.51 -1.73 13.65
C PHE A 145 1.90 -2.87 14.43
N ILE A 146 0.79 -3.38 13.91
CA ILE A 146 0.13 -4.52 14.48
C ILE A 146 0.30 -5.67 13.49
N LYS A 147 1.08 -6.68 13.91
CA LYS A 147 1.42 -7.82 13.05
C LYS A 147 0.29 -8.86 12.91
N SER A 148 -0.67 -8.86 13.84
CA SER A 148 -1.80 -9.79 13.85
C SER A 148 -3.07 -9.12 13.35
N MET A 149 -3.78 -9.75 12.42
CA MET A 149 -5.07 -9.25 11.94
C MET A 149 -6.11 -9.22 13.08
N VAL A 150 -6.05 -10.19 14.00
CA VAL A 150 -6.91 -10.21 15.20
C VAL A 150 -6.60 -9.00 16.08
N GLY A 151 -5.32 -8.77 16.39
CA GLY A 151 -4.90 -7.61 17.17
C GLY A 151 -5.27 -6.28 16.49
N PHE A 152 -5.15 -6.21 15.17
CA PHE A 152 -5.49 -5.03 14.40
C PHE A 152 -7.00 -4.74 14.46
N ARG A 153 -7.85 -5.77 14.27
CA ARG A 153 -9.30 -5.64 14.41
C ARG A 153 -9.70 -5.20 15.82
N VAL A 154 -9.10 -5.78 16.85
CA VAL A 154 -9.36 -5.36 18.26
C VAL A 154 -8.99 -3.89 18.45
N PHE A 155 -7.79 -3.48 18.01
CA PHE A 155 -7.37 -2.07 18.09
C PHE A 155 -8.32 -1.13 17.34
N MET A 156 -8.72 -1.51 16.12
CA MET A 156 -9.65 -0.71 15.31
C MET A 156 -11.01 -0.58 15.98
N THR A 157 -11.54 -1.67 16.55
CA THR A 157 -12.80 -1.66 17.28
C THR A 157 -12.74 -0.75 18.49
N LEU A 158 -11.71 -0.89 19.32
CA LEU A 158 -11.56 -0.12 20.56
C LEU A 158 -11.32 1.37 20.29
N ARG A 159 -10.47 1.70 19.31
CA ARG A 159 -10.01 3.08 19.11
C ARG A 159 -10.89 3.92 18.20
N TYR A 160 -11.60 3.27 17.27
CA TYR A 160 -12.37 3.94 16.23
C TYR A 160 -13.85 3.53 16.21
N LYS A 161 -14.18 2.24 16.31
CA LYS A 161 -15.58 1.78 16.21
C LYS A 161 -16.42 2.14 17.44
N LEU A 162 -16.00 1.72 18.63
CA LEU A 162 -16.77 1.96 19.86
C LEU A 162 -17.02 3.45 20.15
N PRO A 163 -16.03 4.36 20.04
CA PRO A 163 -16.29 5.78 20.25
C PRO A 163 -17.29 6.38 19.26
N LEU A 164 -17.39 5.85 18.04
CA LEU A 164 -18.40 6.28 17.07
C LEU A 164 -19.79 5.80 17.46
N GLU A 165 -19.92 4.57 17.94
CA GLU A 165 -21.19 3.98 18.38
C GLU A 165 -21.73 4.64 19.66
N VAL A 166 -20.84 5.05 20.57
CA VAL A 166 -21.17 5.65 21.88
C VAL A 166 -21.20 7.19 21.83
N SER A 167 -20.88 7.81 20.69
CA SER A 167 -20.90 9.26 20.54
C SER A 167 -22.34 9.81 20.68
N PRO A 168 -22.61 10.81 21.53
CA PRO A 168 -23.96 11.35 21.75
C PRO A 168 -24.59 11.98 20.49
N TYR A 169 -23.82 12.17 19.42
CA TYR A 169 -24.30 12.64 18.11
C TYR A 169 -25.00 11.55 17.29
N THR A 170 -24.88 10.26 17.62
CA THR A 170 -25.61 9.20 16.90
C THR A 170 -27.12 9.28 17.11
N HIS A 171 -27.59 9.87 18.22
CA HIS A 171 -29.01 10.16 18.44
C HIS A 171 -29.56 11.31 17.59
N ILE A 172 -28.71 12.16 16.99
CA ILE A 172 -29.15 13.24 16.09
C ILE A 172 -29.36 12.72 14.66
N PHE A 173 -28.66 11.66 14.25
CA PHE A 173 -28.78 11.08 12.92
C PHE A 173 -29.86 10.00 12.79
N THR A 174 -30.43 9.50 13.89
CA THR A 174 -31.52 8.51 13.85
C THR A 174 -32.90 9.09 13.51
N ASN A 175 -33.02 10.40 13.29
CA ASN A 175 -34.28 11.08 12.94
C ASN A 175 -34.35 11.61 11.50
N LEU A 176 -33.40 11.27 10.62
CA LEU A 176 -33.59 11.49 9.18
C LEU A 176 -33.95 10.16 8.49
N PRO A 177 -35.13 10.05 7.85
CA PRO A 177 -35.44 8.88 7.06
C PRO A 177 -34.56 8.90 5.79
N TYR A 178 -33.79 7.82 5.62
CA TYR A 178 -33.14 7.27 4.44
C TYR A 178 -33.00 8.11 3.16
N ALA A 179 -31.80 8.08 2.56
CA ALA A 179 -31.63 7.44 1.25
C ALA A 179 -30.15 7.15 0.95
N PHE A 180 -29.96 6.03 0.26
CA PHE A 180 -28.72 5.50 -0.32
C PHE A 180 -28.13 6.41 -1.40
#